data_AF-A0A0B1QA99-F1
#
_entry.id   AF-A0A0B1QA99-F1
#
_cell.length_a   1.000
_cell.length_b   1.000
_cell.length_c   1.000
_cell.angle_alpha   90.00
_cell.angle_beta   90.00
_cell.angle_gamma   90.00
#
_symmetry.space_group_name_H-M   'P 1'
#
loop_
_entity.id
_entity.type
_entity.pdbx_description
1 polymer ?
#
loop_
_entity_poly.entity_id
_entity_poly.type
_entity_poly.pdbx_seq_one_letter_code
_entity_poly.pdbx_strand_id
1 'polypeptide(L)' 'MRSNTMTRYRAKRGQSVPMPDRPGQFVPESGEGTAVDEMSPYYARLIADGDLVVVDDEPAQPAPRAVTAKNEGAK' A
#
# COMPACT_ATOMS: atom_id res chain seq x y z
N MET A 1 20.44 12.07 -5.06
CA MET A 1 20.17 11.02 -4.07
C MET A 1 18.85 10.38 -4.45
N ARG A 2 18.84 9.14 -4.95
CA ARG A 2 17.56 8.44 -5.18
C ARG A 2 17.09 8.00 -3.80
N SER A 3 16.01 8.61 -3.31
CA SER A 3 15.31 8.12 -2.12
C SER A 3 15.05 6.64 -2.32
N ASN A 4 15.53 5.81 -1.40
CA ASN A 4 15.25 4.37 -1.41
C ASN A 4 13.81 4.18 -0.93
N THR A 5 12.84 4.60 -1.73
CA THR A 5 11.41 4.32 -1.50
C THR A 5 11.24 2.82 -1.63
N MET A 6 11.18 2.13 -0.49
CA MET A 6 10.77 0.73 -0.41
C MET A 6 9.29 0.66 -0.80
N THR A 7 9.02 0.31 -2.05
CA THR A 7 7.65 0.06 -2.53
C THR A 7 7.04 -1.07 -1.71
N ARG A 8 5.87 -0.81 -1.13
CA ARG A 8 5.13 -1.82 -0.37
C ARG A 8 4.07 -2.42 -1.27
N TYR A 9 3.86 -3.73 -1.15
CA TYR A 9 2.89 -4.48 -1.92
C TYR A 9 1.92 -5.20 -0.99
N ARG A 10 0.66 -5.27 -1.40
CA ARG A 10 -0.35 -6.11 -0.76
C ARG A 10 -0.83 -7.18 -1.72
N ALA A 11 -1.28 -8.30 -1.16
CA ALA A 11 -1.96 -9.31 -1.94
C ALA A 11 -3.33 -8.79 -2.39
N LYS A 12 -3.76 -9.22 -3.57
CA LYS A 12 -5.14 -9.05 -4.02
C LYS A 12 -6.10 -9.70 -3.01
N ARG A 13 -7.25 -9.06 -2.79
CA ARG A 13 -8.23 -9.54 -1.80
C ARG A 13 -8.66 -10.97 -2.09
N GLY A 14 -8.62 -11.84 -1.06
CA GLY A 14 -8.94 -13.26 -1.19
C GLY A 14 -7.82 -14.11 -1.78
N GLN A 15 -6.63 -13.55 -1.99
CA GLN A 15 -5.45 -14.26 -2.47
C GLN A 15 -4.40 -14.39 -1.37
N SER A 16 -3.88 -15.61 -1.20
CA SER A 16 -2.81 -15.89 -0.26
C SER A 16 -1.50 -16.06 -1.01
N VAL A 17 -0.66 -15.04 -0.97
CA VAL A 17 0.68 -15.07 -1.59
C VAL A 17 1.71 -15.46 -0.53
N PRO A 18 2.31 -16.66 -0.59
CA PRO A 18 3.35 -17.03 0.37
C PRO A 18 4.61 -16.21 0.13
N MET A 19 5.34 -15.91 1.20
CA MET A 19 6.64 -15.26 1.16
C MET A 19 7.74 -16.33 1.21
N PRO A 20 8.36 -16.73 0.09
CA PRO A 20 9.40 -17.78 0.09
C PRO A 20 10.60 -17.43 0.99
N ASP A 21 10.90 -16.14 1.14
CA ASP A 21 12.00 -15.67 1.99
C ASP A 21 11.65 -15.71 3.49
N ARG A 22 10.36 -15.88 3.81
CA ARG A 22 9.82 -15.87 5.18
C ARG A 22 8.86 -17.06 5.36
N PRO A 23 9.37 -18.25 5.70
CA PRO A 23 8.56 -19.46 5.78
C PRO A 23 7.39 -19.29 6.76
N GLY A 24 6.19 -19.67 6.31
CA GLY A 24 4.94 -19.54 7.07
C GLY A 24 4.32 -18.15 7.07
N GLN A 25 4.91 -17.17 6.38
CA GLN A 25 4.33 -15.83 6.21
C GLN A 25 3.71 -15.66 4.84
N PHE A 26 2.67 -14.83 4.80
CA PHE A 26 1.96 -14.45 3.59
C PHE A 26 1.97 -12.94 3.43
N VAL A 27 1.92 -12.47 2.19
CA VAL A 27 1.73 -11.05 1.91
C VAL A 27 0.34 -10.64 2.42
N PRO A 28 0.23 -9.58 3.24
CA PRO A 28 -1.05 -9.14 3.76
C PRO A 28 -1.95 -8.63 2.62
N GLU A 29 -3.24 -8.95 2.68
CA GLU A 29 -4.24 -8.45 1.72
C GLU A 29 -4.76 -7.04 2.07
N SER A 30 -4.47 -6.55 3.27
CA SER A 30 -5.02 -5.30 3.81
C SER A 30 -3.95 -4.41 4.45
N GLY A 31 -4.22 -3.10 4.50
CA GLY A 31 -3.42 -2.13 5.24
C GLY A 31 -2.17 -1.66 4.49
N GLU A 32 -1.06 -1.57 5.22
CA GLU A 32 0.21 -0.96 4.80
C GLU A 32 1.01 -1.77 3.76
N GLY A 33 0.60 -3.00 3.45
CA GLY A 33 1.37 -3.91 2.59
C GLY A 33 2.67 -4.40 3.27
N THR A 34 3.51 -5.09 2.51
CA THR A 34 4.84 -5.53 2.92
C THR A 34 5.85 -5.21 1.82
N ALA A 35 7.09 -4.95 2.20
CA ALA A 35 8.18 -4.85 1.25
C ALA A 35 8.51 -6.27 0.73
N VAL A 36 8.53 -6.41 -0.60
CA VAL A 36 8.96 -7.63 -1.30
C VAL A 36 10.13 -7.30 -2.21
N ASP A 37 10.90 -8.32 -2.59
CA ASP A 37 12.00 -8.15 -3.54
C ASP A 37 11.48 -8.21 -4.98
N GLU A 38 11.31 -7.05 -5.61
CA GLU A 38 10.86 -6.95 -7.01
C GLU A 38 11.84 -7.59 -8.01
N MET A 39 13.12 -7.77 -7.63
CA MET A 39 14.11 -8.44 -8.48
C MET A 39 13.98 -9.96 -8.43
N SER A 40 13.28 -10.51 -7.43
CA SER A 40 12.99 -11.93 -7.37
C SER A 40 11.98 -12.30 -8.46
N PRO A 41 12.28 -13.30 -9.31
CA PRO A 41 11.37 -13.75 -10.37
C PRO A 41 10.00 -14.19 -9.86
N TYR A 42 9.91 -14.59 -8.60
CA TYR A 42 8.66 -14.98 -7.96
C TYR A 42 7.72 -13.78 -7.77
N TYR A 43 8.17 -12.73 -7.09
CA TYR A 43 7.34 -11.54 -6.85
C TYR A 43 7.13 -10.74 -8.13
N ALA A 44 8.13 -10.67 -9.02
CA ALA A 44 7.99 -10.00 -10.31
C ALA A 44 6.84 -10.55 -11.16
N ARG A 45 6.65 -11.88 -11.17
CA ARG A 45 5.51 -12.53 -11.84
C ARG A 45 4.18 -12.15 -11.20
N LEU A 46 4.09 -12.22 -9.87
CA LEU A 46 2.86 -11.88 -9.16
C LEU A 46 2.47 -10.40 -9.32
N ILE A 47 3.46 -9.51 -9.41
CA ILE A 47 3.23 -8.09 -9.72
C ILE A 47 2.71 -7.96 -11.16
N ALA A 48 3.32 -8.65 -12.12
CA ALA A 48 2.89 -8.62 -13.53
C ALA A 48 1.48 -9.20 -13.75
N ASP A 49 1.14 -10.26 -13.00
CA ASP A 49 -0.19 -10.90 -13.04
C ASP A 49 -1.27 -10.08 -12.31
N GLY A 50 -0.85 -9.08 -11.51
CA GLY A 50 -1.75 -8.24 -10.71
C GLY A 50 -2.23 -8.90 -9.41
N ASP A 51 -1.54 -9.95 -8.98
CA ASP A 51 -1.75 -10.63 -7.70
C ASP A 51 -1.16 -9.84 -6.53
N LEU A 52 -0.06 -9.11 -6.80
CA LEU A 52 0.53 -8.13 -5.89
C LEU A 52 0.26 -6.72 -6.39
N VAL A 53 -0.37 -5.91 -5.54
CA VAL A 53 -0.77 -4.54 -5.83
C VAL A 53 0.07 -3.59 -5.00
N VAL A 54 0.59 -2.55 -5.64
CA VAL A 54 1.32 -1.48 -4.95
C VAL A 54 0.39 -0.83 -3.92
N VAL A 55 0.87 -0.72 -2.70
CA VAL A 55 0.28 0.14 -1.69
C VAL A 55 0.97 1.47 -1.88
N ASP A 56 0.32 2.38 -2.61
CA ASP A 56 0.72 3.78 -2.56
C ASP A 56 0.61 4.21 -1.10
N ASP A 57 1.74 4.55 -0.48
CA ASP A 57 1.77 5.45 0.66
C ASP A 57 1.19 6.78 0.12
N GLU A 58 -0.13 6.86 0.01
CA GLU A 58 -0.79 8.13 -0.18
C GLU A 58 -0.33 8.97 1.02
N PRO A 59 0.48 10.03 0.83
CA PRO A 59 0.94 10.83 1.95
C PRO A 59 -0.31 11.31 2.64
N ALA A 60 -0.55 10.84 3.86
CA ALA A 60 -1.79 11.02 4.61
C ALA A 60 -2.37 12.39 4.27
N GLN A 61 -3.38 12.42 3.40
CA GLN A 61 -3.96 13.67 2.96
C GLN A 61 -4.43 14.33 4.25
N PRO A 62 -3.88 15.50 4.64
CA PRO A 62 -4.20 16.07 5.93
C PRO A 62 -5.71 16.23 5.94
N ALA A 63 -6.36 15.56 6.91
CA ALA A 63 -7.81 15.56 7.06
C ALA A 63 -8.32 16.98 6.78
N PRO A 64 -9.37 17.15 5.96
CA PRO A 64 -9.85 18.49 5.64
C PRO A 64 -10.10 19.20 6.96
N ARG A 65 -9.26 20.20 7.27
CA ARG A 65 -9.51 21.08 8.40
C ARG A 65 -10.91 21.60 8.16
N ALA A 66 -11.84 21.26 9.05
CA ALA A 66 -13.15 21.85 9.07
C ALA A 66 -12.93 23.37 9.14
N VAL A 67 -12.99 24.02 7.99
CA VAL A 67 -13.16 25.47 7.91
C VAL A 67 -14.57 25.68 8.40
N THR A 68 -14.70 25.96 9.70
CA THR A 68 -15.88 26.56 10.27
C THR A 68 -16.07 27.90 9.57
N ALA A 69 -16.73 27.88 8.43
CA ALA A 69 -17.22 29.05 7.74
C ALA A 69 -18.30 29.66 8.62
N LYS A 70 -17.87 30.70 9.33
CA LYS A 70 -18.65 31.79 9.88
C LYS A 70 -19.88 32.06 9.00
N ASN A 71 -21.07 31.82 9.52
CA ASN A 71 -22.28 32.50 9.05
C ASN A 71 -22.76 33.42 10.18
N GLU A 72 -22.20 34.62 10.21
CA GLU A 72 -22.90 35.80 10.69
C GLU A 72 -24.13 35.99 9.78
N GLY A 73 -25.31 35.63 10.31
CA GLY A 73 -26.60 35.87 9.68
C GLY A 73 -27.37 36.85 10.54
N ALA A 74 -27.39 38.10 10.10
CA ALA A 74 -28.14 39.21 10.63
C ALA A 74 -29.65 38.90 10.79
N LYS A 75 -30.24 39.36 11.90
CA LYS A 75 -31.54 40.02 11.92
C LYS A 75 -31.68 40.89 13.16
#